data_AF-A0A3B0XHF7-F1
#
_entry.id   AF-A0A3B0XHF7-F1
#
_cell.length_a   1.000
_cell.length_b   1.000
_cell.length_c   1.000
_cell.angle_alpha   90.00
_cell.angle_beta   90.00
_cell.angle_gamma   90.00
#
_symmetry.space_group_name_H-M   'P 1'
#
loop_
_entity.id
_entity.type
_entity.pdbx_description
1 polymer ?
#
loop_
_entity_poly.entity_id
_entity_poly.type
_entity_poly.pdbx_seq_one_letter_code
_entity_poly.pdbx_strand_id
1 'polypeptide(L)'
;MDLQLHKGSDKVSVVDAIFARDFNEGLVHQAVVSFLAGARAGTKAQKNRAAVSGGGAKPWRQKGTGRARAGTIRSPIWRSGGQTFAAQPRDHSVKLNKKMYRAAISSILSELVRQDRLKVVEDITVDSAKTKGMVAKLK
;
A
#
# COMPACT_ATOMS: atom_id res chain seq x y z
N MET A 1 -2.60 -20.91 -25.75
CA MET A 1 -2.65 -21.76 -24.55
C MET A 1 -4.10 -21.98 -24.24
N ASP A 2 -4.47 -23.17 -23.78
CA ASP A 2 -5.87 -23.47 -23.46
C ASP A 2 -6.04 -23.64 -21.95
N LEU A 3 -7.06 -22.98 -21.41
CA LEU A 3 -7.49 -23.15 -20.01
C LEU A 3 -8.69 -24.09 -19.98
N GLN A 4 -8.64 -25.11 -19.14
CA GLN A 4 -9.74 -26.05 -18.97
C GLN A 4 -10.83 -25.46 -18.06
N LEU A 5 -12.10 -25.64 -18.46
CA LEU A 5 -13.24 -25.28 -17.62
C LEU A 5 -13.37 -26.22 -16.43
N HIS A 6 -13.62 -25.64 -15.26
CA HIS A 6 -13.84 -26.40 -14.04
C HIS A 6 -15.18 -27.16 -14.14
N LYS A 7 -15.12 -28.49 -13.99
CA LYS A 7 -16.25 -29.44 -14.13
C LYS A 7 -16.81 -29.57 -15.57
N GLY A 8 -16.14 -29.02 -16.58
CA GLY A 8 -16.46 -29.20 -18.00
C GLY A 8 -15.32 -29.87 -18.78
N SER A 9 -15.63 -30.43 -19.95
CA SER A 9 -14.62 -30.90 -20.93
C SER A 9 -14.09 -29.78 -21.82
N ASP A 10 -14.79 -28.65 -21.84
CA ASP A 10 -14.54 -27.58 -22.79
C ASP A 10 -13.31 -26.74 -22.38
N LYS A 11 -12.66 -26.18 -23.40
CA LYS A 11 -11.42 -25.42 -23.28
C LYS A 11 -11.63 -24.01 -23.78
N VAL A 12 -11.02 -23.05 -23.09
CA VAL A 12 -11.01 -21.65 -23.51
C VAL A 12 -9.61 -21.32 -24.03
N SER A 13 -9.53 -20.92 -25.30
CA SER A 13 -8.26 -20.51 -25.89
C SER A 13 -7.89 -19.10 -25.44
N VAL A 14 -6.68 -18.95 -24.90
CA VAL A 14 -6.14 -17.70 -24.35
C VAL A 14 -4.73 -17.40 -24.87
N VAL A 15 -4.33 -16.14 -24.74
CA VAL A 15 -3.05 -15.63 -25.23
C VAL A 15 -1.89 -16.02 -24.31
N ASP A 16 -0.88 -16.67 -24.87
CA ASP A 16 0.32 -17.17 -24.15
C ASP A 16 1.08 -16.05 -23.46
N ALA A 17 1.17 -14.87 -24.08
CA ALA A 17 1.86 -13.71 -23.51
C ALA A 17 1.29 -13.25 -22.16
N ILE A 18 0.04 -13.64 -21.82
CA ILE A 18 -0.65 -13.27 -20.58
C ILE A 18 -0.65 -14.43 -19.57
N PHE A 19 -0.82 -15.68 -20.03
CA PHE A 19 -1.05 -16.84 -19.16
C PHE A 19 0.09 -17.87 -19.13
N ALA A 20 1.12 -17.71 -19.98
CA ALA A 20 2.27 -18.61 -20.05
C ALA A 20 3.62 -17.85 -19.91
N ARG A 21 3.62 -16.70 -19.24
CA ARG A 21 4.84 -15.90 -19.02
C ARG A 21 5.66 -16.45 -17.85
N ASP A 22 6.98 -16.41 -17.96
CA ASP A 22 7.87 -16.74 -16.85
C ASP A 22 7.63 -15.85 -15.63
N PHE A 23 7.78 -16.43 -14.44
CA PHE A 23 7.60 -15.71 -13.19
C PHE A 23 8.75 -14.73 -12.96
N ASN A 24 8.44 -13.43 -12.95
CA ASN A 24 9.39 -12.39 -12.59
C ASN A 24 9.11 -11.87 -11.18
N GLU A 25 9.76 -12.50 -10.20
CA GLU A 25 9.56 -12.20 -8.78
C GLU A 25 9.82 -10.73 -8.44
N GLY A 26 10.92 -10.15 -8.93
CA GLY A 26 11.28 -8.76 -8.63
C GLY A 26 10.23 -7.75 -9.12
N LEU A 27 9.71 -7.97 -10.33
CA LEU A 27 8.65 -7.15 -10.90
C LEU A 27 7.32 -7.30 -10.15
N VAL A 28 6.96 -8.53 -9.79
CA VAL A 28 5.75 -8.82 -9.00
C VAL A 28 5.86 -8.19 -7.61
N HIS A 29 6.98 -8.37 -6.92
CA HIS A 29 7.27 -7.75 -5.63
C HIS A 29 7.15 -6.23 -5.70
N GLN A 30 7.78 -5.59 -6.70
CA GLN A 30 7.69 -4.13 -6.87
C GLN A 30 6.24 -3.67 -7.08
N ALA A 31 5.45 -4.40 -7.87
CA ALA A 31 4.04 -4.08 -8.10
C ALA A 31 3.20 -4.19 -6.82
N VAL A 32 3.39 -5.27 -6.05
CA VAL A 32 2.69 -5.50 -4.78
C VAL A 32 3.08 -4.45 -3.74
N VAL A 33 4.38 -4.17 -3.56
CA VAL A 33 4.85 -3.14 -2.62
C VAL A 33 4.29 -1.77 -3.00
N SER A 34 4.26 -1.43 -4.30
CA SER A 34 3.71 -0.16 -4.76
C SER A 34 2.20 -0.06 -4.50
N PHE A 35 1.45 -1.15 -4.71
CA PHE A 35 0.03 -1.23 -4.38
C PHE A 35 -0.22 -1.04 -2.88
N LEU A 36 0.51 -1.75 -2.03
CA LEU A 36 0.41 -1.63 -0.57
C LEU A 36 0.82 -0.24 -0.08
N ALA A 37 1.81 0.39 -0.71
CA ALA A 37 2.21 1.75 -0.39
C ALA A 37 1.09 2.75 -0.71
N GLY A 38 0.42 2.61 -1.86
CA GLY A 38 -0.72 3.45 -2.25
C GLY A 38 -1.96 3.28 -1.37
N ALA A 39 -2.14 2.12 -0.73
CA ALA A 39 -3.25 1.88 0.21
C ALA A 39 -3.06 2.62 1.56
N ARG A 40 -1.90 3.24 1.81
CA ARG A 40 -1.62 3.94 3.08
C ARG A 40 -2.17 5.36 3.04
N ALA A 41 -3.08 5.68 3.95
CA ALA A 41 -3.68 7.01 4.06
C ALA A 41 -2.68 8.14 4.41
N GLY A 42 -1.59 7.83 5.12
CA GLY A 42 -0.56 8.83 5.45
C GLY A 42 -1.01 9.93 6.41
N THR A 43 -2.16 9.78 7.09
CA THR A 43 -2.79 10.77 7.96
C THR A 43 -2.16 10.79 9.36
N LYS A 44 -0.93 11.29 9.48
CA LYS A 44 -0.29 11.53 10.78
C LYS A 44 0.42 12.87 10.80
N ALA A 45 0.37 13.55 11.95
CA ALA A 45 1.07 14.81 12.15
C ALA A 45 1.58 14.93 13.59
N GLN A 46 2.68 15.63 13.78
CA GLN A 46 3.10 16.15 15.08
C GLN A 46 3.37 17.65 14.97
N LYS A 47 3.47 18.33 16.12
CA LYS A 47 3.78 19.75 16.16
C LYS A 47 5.28 19.94 16.22
N ASN A 48 5.84 20.64 15.22
CA ASN A 48 7.19 21.17 15.33
C ASN A 48 7.20 22.38 16.29
N ARG A 49 8.39 22.93 16.59
CA ARG A 49 8.53 24.09 17.49
C ARG A 49 7.73 25.34 17.08
N ALA A 50 7.36 25.46 15.80
CA ALA A 50 6.55 26.58 15.31
C ALA A 50 5.05 26.36 15.52
N ALA A 51 4.59 25.10 15.45
CA ALA A 51 3.19 24.71 15.61
C ALA A 51 2.77 24.43 17.06
N VAL A 52 3.73 24.26 17.98
CA VAL A 52 3.42 24.16 19.43
C VAL A 52 2.88 25.49 19.95
N SER A 53 1.85 25.41 20.80
CA SER A 53 1.25 26.58 21.45
C SER A 53 2.24 27.23 22.42
N GLY A 54 2.36 28.55 22.38
CA GLY A 54 3.27 29.32 23.23
C GLY A 54 3.88 30.51 22.49
N GLY A 55 4.39 31.48 23.26
CA GLY A 55 4.98 32.70 22.71
C GLY A 55 6.32 32.52 22.00
N GLY A 56 6.74 33.56 21.30
CA GLY A 56 8.09 33.71 20.73
C GLY A 56 9.10 34.36 21.69
N ALA A 57 8.65 34.79 22.88
CA ALA A 57 9.51 35.45 23.85
C ALA A 57 10.65 34.54 24.33
N LYS A 58 11.84 35.14 24.44
CA LYS A 58 13.02 34.46 24.95
C LYS A 58 12.82 34.18 26.45
N PRO A 59 13.03 32.94 26.94
CA PRO A 59 12.77 32.61 28.35
C PRO A 59 13.60 33.43 29.34
N TRP A 60 14.81 33.82 28.95
CA TRP A 60 15.69 34.72 29.71
C TRP A 60 16.72 35.41 28.80
N ARG A 61 17.33 36.49 29.28
CA ARG A 61 18.40 37.24 28.59
C ARG A 61 19.60 36.37 28.21
N GLN A 62 20.34 36.75 27.16
CA GLN A 62 21.39 35.93 26.53
C GLN A 62 22.62 35.64 27.42
N LYS A 63 22.96 36.54 28.34
CA LYS A 63 24.12 36.44 29.26
C LYS A 63 23.74 36.91 30.66
N GLY A 64 24.52 36.54 31.67
CA GLY A 64 24.37 37.03 33.06
C GLY A 64 23.28 36.34 33.88
N THR A 65 22.93 35.09 33.56
CA THR A 65 21.90 34.31 34.30
C THR A 65 22.41 33.00 34.91
N GLY A 66 23.64 32.56 34.57
CA GLY A 66 24.18 31.25 34.99
C GLY A 66 23.52 30.02 34.36
N ARG A 67 22.44 30.20 33.58
CA ARG A 67 21.69 29.12 32.91
C ARG A 67 22.22 28.91 31.48
N ALA A 68 21.98 27.72 30.93
CA ALA A 68 22.17 27.46 29.50
C ALA A 68 21.35 28.46 28.65
N ARG A 69 21.83 28.81 27.45
CA ARG A 69 21.14 29.78 26.59
C ARG A 69 19.87 29.17 26.00
N ALA A 70 18.74 29.84 26.17
CA ALA A 70 17.46 29.43 25.59
C ALA A 70 16.92 30.49 24.63
N GLY A 71 16.37 30.04 23.49
CA GLY A 71 15.75 30.92 22.49
C GLY A 71 14.23 30.99 22.60
N THR A 72 13.58 29.87 22.93
CA THR A 72 12.12 29.76 23.04
C THR A 72 11.77 28.62 23.99
N ILE A 73 10.62 28.71 24.66
CA ILE A 73 10.06 27.61 25.45
C ILE A 73 9.59 26.43 24.58
N ARG A 74 9.38 26.64 23.28
CA ARG A 74 8.89 25.62 22.32
C ARG A 74 10.01 24.74 21.74
N SER A 75 11.22 24.86 22.28
CA SER A 75 12.40 24.12 21.82
C SER A 75 12.19 22.61 21.96
N PRO A 76 12.60 21.77 21.00
CA PRO A 76 12.44 20.32 21.10
C PRO A 76 13.23 19.66 22.23
N ILE A 77 14.22 20.36 22.78
CA ILE A 77 14.99 19.90 23.95
C ILE A 77 14.17 20.08 25.24
N TRP A 78 13.18 20.97 25.23
CA TRP A 78 12.38 21.29 26.41
C TRP A 78 11.17 20.36 26.53
N ARG A 79 10.78 20.07 27.77
CA ARG A 79 9.51 19.39 28.06
C ARG A 79 8.35 20.21 27.50
N SER A 80 7.39 19.53 26.87
CA SER A 80 6.26 20.14 26.15
C SER A 80 6.65 21.00 24.93
N GLY A 81 7.91 20.97 24.52
CA GLY A 81 8.38 21.56 23.27
C GLY A 81 7.91 20.80 22.02
N GLY A 82 8.23 21.34 20.84
CA GLY A 82 7.89 20.67 19.58
C GLY A 82 8.77 19.46 19.30
N GLN A 83 8.38 18.62 18.35
CA GLN A 83 9.25 17.56 17.84
C GLN A 83 10.23 18.12 16.80
N THR A 84 11.50 17.69 16.83
CA THR A 84 12.54 18.17 15.90
C THR A 84 12.17 17.88 14.45
N PHE A 85 11.84 16.63 14.14
CA PHE A 85 11.36 16.18 12.83
C PHE A 85 9.92 15.71 12.96
N ALA A 86 9.02 16.66 13.20
CA ALA A 86 7.59 16.39 13.29
C ALA A 86 7.08 15.86 11.93
N ALA A 87 6.40 14.71 11.93
CA ALA A 87 5.80 14.20 10.71
C ALA A 87 4.67 15.14 10.27
N GLN A 88 4.41 15.12 8.96
CA GLN A 88 3.27 15.77 8.34
C GLN A 88 2.50 14.72 7.52
N PRO A 89 1.21 14.96 7.25
CA PRO A 89 0.46 14.14 6.32
C PRO A 89 1.19 14.11 4.97
N ARG A 90 1.32 12.93 4.38
CA ARG A 90 2.03 12.75 3.12
C ARG A 90 1.41 11.65 2.28
N ASP A 91 1.61 11.76 0.97
CA ASP A 91 1.31 10.69 0.05
C ASP A 91 2.41 9.61 0.10
N HIS A 92 1.98 8.35 0.09
CA HIS A 92 2.84 7.17 0.06
C HIS A 92 2.83 6.49 -1.31
N SER A 93 2.07 7.00 -2.27
CA SER A 93 1.97 6.43 -3.61
C SER A 93 3.34 6.37 -4.30
N VAL A 94 3.60 5.26 -4.97
CA VAL A 94 4.82 5.03 -5.74
C VAL A 94 4.43 4.80 -7.19
N LYS A 95 5.02 5.57 -8.11
CA LYS A 95 4.75 5.43 -9.53
C LYS A 95 5.24 4.08 -10.03
N LEU A 96 4.33 3.30 -10.59
CA LEU A 96 4.64 2.10 -11.37
C LEU A 96 4.31 2.35 -12.84
N ASN A 97 5.26 2.07 -13.73
CA ASN A 97 5.02 2.27 -15.17
C ASN A 97 3.92 1.35 -15.68
N LYS A 98 3.10 1.82 -16.64
CA LYS A 98 1.97 1.05 -17.18
C LYS A 98 2.38 -0.32 -17.73
N LYS A 99 3.52 -0.39 -18.44
CA LYS A 99 4.06 -1.65 -18.98
C LYS A 99 4.53 -2.60 -17.87
N MET A 100 5.09 -2.07 -16.79
CA MET A 100 5.52 -2.86 -15.62
C MET A 100 4.31 -3.47 -14.91
N TYR A 101 3.27 -2.67 -14.67
CA TYR A 101 2.03 -3.18 -14.06
C TYR A 101 1.41 -4.31 -14.88
N ARG A 102 1.24 -4.12 -16.19
CA ARG A 102 0.69 -5.15 -17.08
C ARG A 102 1.52 -6.43 -17.06
N ALA A 103 2.85 -6.29 -17.16
CA ALA A 103 3.75 -7.43 -17.11
C ALA A 103 3.73 -8.16 -15.76
N ALA A 104 3.58 -7.44 -14.64
CA ALA A 104 3.42 -8.03 -13.31
C ALA A 104 2.12 -8.84 -13.22
N ILE A 105 0.99 -8.30 -13.68
CA ILE A 105 -0.29 -9.02 -13.69
C ILE A 105 -0.22 -10.27 -14.56
N SER A 106 0.35 -10.20 -15.77
CA SER A 106 0.57 -11.37 -16.61
C SER A 106 1.45 -12.42 -15.93
N SER A 107 2.53 -12.00 -15.26
CA SER A 107 3.40 -12.90 -14.49
C SER A 107 2.65 -13.59 -13.34
N ILE A 108 1.75 -12.88 -12.65
CA ILE A 108 0.93 -13.45 -11.57
C ILE A 108 -0.09 -14.45 -12.13
N LEU A 109 -0.82 -14.08 -13.19
CA LEU A 109 -1.82 -14.96 -13.81
C LEU A 109 -1.18 -16.24 -14.33
N SER A 110 -0.01 -16.14 -14.97
CA SER A 110 0.74 -17.29 -15.45
C SER A 110 1.17 -18.22 -14.32
N GLU A 111 1.56 -17.65 -13.17
CA GLU A 111 1.93 -18.43 -11.99
C GLU A 111 0.72 -19.10 -11.31
N LEU A 112 -0.44 -18.42 -11.27
CA LEU A 112 -1.68 -19.01 -10.79
C LEU A 112 -2.12 -20.20 -11.65
N VAL A 113 -1.87 -20.15 -12.95
CA VAL A 113 -2.10 -21.29 -13.86
C VAL A 113 -1.10 -22.42 -13.58
N ARG A 114 0.20 -22.13 -13.51
CA ARG A 114 1.25 -23.14 -13.20
C ARG A 114 1.03 -23.87 -11.87
N GLN A 115 0.46 -23.18 -10.89
CA GLN A 115 0.17 -23.73 -9.56
C GLN A 115 -1.24 -24.35 -9.44
N ASP A 116 -2.00 -24.46 -10.53
CA ASP A 116 -3.38 -24.96 -10.54
C ASP A 116 -4.36 -24.18 -9.62
N ARG A 117 -4.04 -22.91 -9.33
CA ARG A 117 -4.81 -22.02 -8.46
C ARG A 117 -5.80 -21.13 -9.22
N LEU A 118 -5.65 -21.01 -10.54
CA LEU A 118 -6.65 -20.37 -11.39
C LEU A 118 -7.72 -21.40 -11.79
N LYS A 119 -8.99 -21.12 -11.49
CA LYS A 119 -10.13 -21.91 -11.95
C LYS A 119 -10.98 -21.07 -12.89
N VAL A 120 -11.28 -21.61 -14.06
CA VAL A 120 -12.14 -20.98 -15.06
C VAL A 120 -13.50 -21.67 -14.99
N VAL A 121 -14.57 -20.90 -14.92
CA VAL A 121 -15.97 -21.37 -14.93
C VAL A 121 -16.74 -20.57 -15.96
N GLU A 122 -17.78 -21.16 -16.55
CA GLU A 122 -18.65 -20.43 -17.48
C GLU A 122 -19.44 -19.33 -16.76
N ASP A 123 -20.02 -19.67 -15.61
CA ASP A 123 -20.84 -18.73 -14.85
C ASP A 123 -20.85 -19.00 -13.33
N ILE A 124 -20.95 -17.93 -12.54
CA ILE A 124 -21.03 -17.93 -11.07
C ILE A 124 -22.23 -17.11 -10.57
N THR A 125 -23.43 -17.53 -10.96
CA THR A 125 -24.71 -16.95 -10.50
C THR A 125 -25.29 -17.62 -9.26
N VAL A 126 -26.09 -16.88 -8.50
CA VAL A 126 -26.91 -17.37 -7.37
C VAL A 126 -28.28 -16.73 -7.49
N ASP A 127 -29.35 -17.53 -7.40
CA ASP A 127 -30.73 -17.09 -7.68
C ASP A 127 -31.27 -16.05 -6.69
N SER A 128 -30.67 -15.92 -5.51
CA SER A 128 -31.08 -14.94 -4.49
C SER A 128 -29.87 -14.32 -3.81
N ALA A 129 -30.02 -13.09 -3.31
CA ALA A 129 -29.01 -12.36 -2.52
C ALA A 129 -28.87 -12.95 -1.09
N LYS A 130 -28.69 -14.26 -1.00
CA LYS A 130 -28.53 -15.02 0.24
C LYS A 130 -27.14 -15.67 0.25
N THR A 131 -26.37 -15.38 1.29
CA THR A 131 -25.02 -15.93 1.50
C THR A 131 -25.00 -17.46 1.53
N LYS A 132 -26.09 -18.10 1.98
CA LYS A 132 -26.26 -19.56 1.98
C LYS A 132 -26.14 -20.17 0.57
N GLY A 133 -26.72 -19.53 -0.43
CA GLY A 133 -26.65 -19.99 -1.82
C GLY A 133 -25.23 -19.93 -2.37
N MET A 134 -24.52 -18.83 -2.09
CA MET A 134 -23.11 -18.67 -2.50
C MET A 134 -22.19 -19.69 -1.82
N VAL A 135 -22.35 -19.91 -0.50
CA VAL A 135 -21.55 -20.90 0.24
C VAL A 135 -21.78 -22.31 -0.31
N ALA A 136 -23.02 -22.67 -0.68
CA ALA A 136 -23.31 -23.97 -1.28
C ALA A 136 -22.62 -24.16 -2.65
N LYS A 137 -22.45 -23.07 -3.43
CA LYS A 137 -21.78 -23.11 -4.74
C LYS A 137 -20.25 -23.10 -4.64
N LEU A 138 -19.68 -22.59 -3.55
CA LEU A 138 -18.24 -22.52 -3.29
C LEU A 138 -17.68 -23.74 -2.53
N LYS A 139 -18.52 -24.53 -1.88
CA LYS A 139 -18.16 -25.79 -1.22
C LYS A 139 -17.89 -26.88 -2.26
#